data_AF-A0A1H1BIV5-F1
#
_entry.id   AF-A0A1H1BIV5-F1
#
_cell.length_a   1.000
_cell.length_b   1.000
_cell.length_c   1.000
_cell.angle_alpha   90.00
_cell.angle_beta   90.00
_cell.angle_gamma   90.00
#
_symmetry.space_group_name_H-M   'P 1'
#
loop_
_entity.id
_entity.type
_entity.pdbx_description
1 polymer ?
#
loop_
_entity_poly.entity_id
_entity_poly.type
_entity_poly.pdbx_seq_one_letter_code
_entity_poly.pdbx_strand_id
1 'polypeptide(L)'
;MPFACRVCGGRSGTADAAGPGHWICTRCGWRLGDAFDSDLPRPVVAVVYYLRFGGRVKIGTSEQPRRRLAAIRHDEVLAFERGGRALEQQRHREFAAIREGGEWFTLDEALRAHIDALRAAASDPWLAYDRWLGEAFRNASS
;
A
#
# COMPACT_ATOMS: atom_id res chain seq x y z
N MET A 1 -22.16 -0.90 4.92
CA MET A 1 -22.20 -2.18 4.19
C MET A 1 -22.34 -3.35 5.17
N PRO A 2 -23.01 -4.45 4.79
CA PRO A 2 -23.43 -5.51 5.72
C PRO A 2 -22.30 -6.47 6.16
N PHE A 3 -21.24 -6.62 5.37
CA PHE A 3 -20.11 -7.51 5.65
C PHE A 3 -18.77 -6.84 5.33
N ALA A 4 -17.66 -7.44 5.78
CA ALA A 4 -16.33 -6.99 5.40
C ALA A 4 -16.07 -7.18 3.90
N CYS A 5 -15.38 -6.24 3.28
CA CYS A 5 -14.98 -6.33 1.88
C CYS A 5 -14.05 -7.54 1.69
N ARG A 6 -14.37 -8.44 0.75
CA ARG A 6 -13.56 -9.64 0.47
C ARG A 6 -12.18 -9.31 -0.12
N VAL A 7 -12.00 -8.13 -0.72
CA VAL A 7 -10.74 -7.68 -1.32
C VAL A 7 -9.75 -7.14 -0.26
N CYS A 8 -10.19 -6.15 0.53
CA CYS A 8 -9.31 -5.42 1.46
C CYS A 8 -9.64 -5.62 2.95
N GLY A 9 -10.76 -6.28 3.30
CA GLY A 9 -11.21 -6.46 4.68
C GLY A 9 -11.91 -5.24 5.31
N GLY A 10 -12.05 -4.13 4.58
CA GLY A 10 -12.73 -2.93 5.06
C GLY A 10 -14.18 -3.17 5.50
N ARG A 11 -14.73 -2.33 6.39
CA ARG A 11 -16.12 -2.41 6.89
C ARG A 11 -17.00 -1.20 6.53
N SER A 12 -16.40 -0.17 5.94
CA SER A 12 -17.10 1.02 5.44
C SER A 12 -17.39 0.92 3.94
N GLY A 13 -18.58 1.38 3.53
CA GLY A 13 -19.02 1.39 2.13
C GLY A 13 -20.15 2.39 1.90
N THR A 14 -20.31 2.85 0.68
CA THR A 14 -21.42 3.70 0.21
C THR A 14 -22.43 2.87 -0.56
N ALA A 15 -23.73 3.22 -0.50
CA ALA A 15 -24.73 2.58 -1.33
C ALA A 15 -24.47 2.91 -2.81
N ASP A 16 -24.56 1.92 -3.68
CA ASP A 16 -24.43 2.09 -5.13
C ASP A 16 -25.78 2.52 -5.72
N ALA A 17 -25.76 3.33 -6.79
CA ALA A 17 -26.96 3.83 -7.48
C ALA A 17 -27.76 2.71 -8.19
N ALA A 18 -27.17 1.52 -8.35
CA ALA A 18 -27.78 0.37 -9.01
C ALA A 18 -28.96 -0.27 -8.24
N GLY A 19 -29.22 0.14 -6.99
CA GLY A 19 -30.39 -0.29 -6.21
C GLY A 19 -30.08 -0.70 -4.77
N PRO A 20 -31.12 -0.97 -3.96
CA PRO A 20 -30.95 -1.38 -2.57
C PRO A 20 -30.14 -2.68 -2.47
N GLY A 21 -29.13 -2.70 -1.59
CA GLY A 21 -28.27 -3.87 -1.36
C GLY A 21 -26.93 -3.86 -2.10
N HIS A 22 -26.72 -2.94 -3.04
CA HIS A 22 -25.42 -2.75 -3.68
C HIS A 22 -24.56 -1.76 -2.89
N TRP A 23 -23.32 -2.15 -2.60
CA TRP A 23 -22.39 -1.34 -1.81
C TRP A 23 -21.05 -1.23 -2.51
N ILE A 24 -20.42 -0.06 -2.47
CA ILE A 24 -19.04 0.14 -2.92
C ILE A 24 -18.17 0.36 -1.69
N CYS A 25 -17.11 -0.44 -1.54
CA CYS A 25 -16.19 -0.29 -0.41
C CYS A 25 -15.45 1.05 -0.51
N THR A 26 -15.50 1.87 0.54
CA THR A 26 -14.84 3.20 0.53
C THR A 26 -13.32 3.11 0.59
N ARG A 27 -12.76 1.96 1.00
CA ARG A 27 -11.30 1.73 1.05
C ARG A 27 -10.70 1.33 -0.30
N CYS A 28 -11.28 0.34 -0.98
CA CYS A 28 -10.71 -0.23 -2.21
C CYS A 28 -11.53 0.03 -3.48
N GLY A 29 -12.76 0.55 -3.34
CA GLY A 29 -13.68 0.76 -4.46
C GLY A 29 -14.30 -0.51 -5.03
N TRP A 30 -14.14 -1.67 -4.38
CA TRP A 30 -14.79 -2.91 -4.83
C TRP A 30 -16.30 -2.84 -4.61
N ARG A 31 -17.08 -3.24 -5.63
CA ARG A 31 -18.53 -3.36 -5.54
C ARG A 31 -18.91 -4.72 -4.97
N LEU A 32 -19.66 -4.70 -3.88
CA LEU A 32 -20.09 -5.90 -3.17
C LEU A 32 -21.12 -6.64 -4.03
N GLY A 33 -20.84 -7.92 -4.30
CA GLY A 33 -21.64 -8.78 -5.17
C GLY A 33 -20.96 -9.12 -6.48
N ASP A 34 -19.97 -8.33 -6.90
CA ASP A 34 -19.13 -8.67 -8.05
C ASP A 34 -18.35 -9.95 -7.73
N ALA A 35 -18.38 -10.91 -8.66
CA ALA A 35 -17.59 -12.13 -8.57
C ALA A 35 -16.15 -11.79 -8.94
N PHE A 36 -15.20 -12.19 -8.08
CA PHE A 36 -13.86 -12.48 -8.55
C PHE A 36 -13.86 -13.94 -8.97
N ASP A 37 -13.27 -14.24 -10.11
CA ASP A 37 -13.04 -15.63 -10.51
C ASP A 37 -12.18 -16.30 -9.42
N SER A 38 -12.75 -17.29 -8.73
CA SER A 38 -12.08 -17.98 -7.63
C SER A 38 -10.92 -18.86 -8.09
N ASP A 39 -10.85 -19.16 -9.38
CA ASP A 39 -9.81 -19.98 -9.98
C ASP A 39 -8.58 -19.13 -10.38
N LEU A 40 -8.71 -17.79 -10.36
CA LEU A 40 -7.60 -16.88 -10.60
C LEU A 40 -6.81 -16.62 -9.32
N PRO A 41 -5.46 -16.57 -9.41
CA PRO A 41 -4.63 -16.21 -8.28
C PRO A 41 -4.93 -14.78 -7.83
N ARG A 42 -4.87 -14.58 -6.51
CA ARG A 42 -5.04 -13.24 -5.94
C ARG A 42 -4.03 -12.27 -6.55
N PRO A 43 -4.46 -11.10 -7.06
CA PRO A 43 -3.54 -10.11 -7.61
C PRO A 43 -2.50 -9.68 -6.57
N VAL A 44 -1.25 -9.56 -7.03
CA VAL A 44 -0.14 -9.09 -6.22
C VAL A 44 0.12 -7.61 -6.52
N VAL A 45 0.22 -6.80 -5.47
CA VAL A 45 0.63 -5.40 -5.56
C VAL A 45 1.92 -5.24 -4.79
N ALA A 46 3.04 -5.13 -5.52
CA ALA A 46 4.34 -4.83 -4.95
C ALA A 46 4.42 -3.35 -4.54
N VAL A 47 5.00 -3.09 -3.36
CA VAL A 47 5.27 -1.75 -2.87
C VAL A 47 6.70 -1.60 -2.40
N VAL A 48 7.25 -0.41 -2.54
CA VAL A 48 8.38 0.08 -1.74
C VAL A 48 7.80 0.78 -0.52
N TYR A 49 8.28 0.40 0.67
CA TYR A 49 7.83 0.95 1.94
C TYR A 49 8.92 1.80 2.60
N TYR A 50 8.46 2.86 3.26
CA TYR A 50 9.26 3.75 4.09
C TYR A 50 8.84 3.57 5.54
N LEU A 51 9.72 3.00 6.35
CA LEU A 51 9.39 2.62 7.73
C LEU A 51 10.34 3.34 8.70
N ARG A 52 9.78 4.04 9.68
CA ARG A 52 10.55 4.80 10.67
C ARG A 52 10.96 3.93 11.84
N PHE A 53 12.20 4.10 12.28
CA PHE A 53 12.68 3.64 13.58
C PHE A 53 13.69 4.63 14.15
N GLY A 54 13.29 5.37 15.18
CA GLY A 54 14.07 6.46 15.75
C GLY A 54 14.35 7.58 14.73
N GLY A 55 15.63 7.90 14.55
CA GLY A 55 16.12 8.91 13.59
C GLY A 55 16.38 8.37 12.17
N ARG A 56 15.94 7.14 11.87
CA ARG A 56 16.26 6.43 10.63
C ARG A 56 15.00 5.96 9.93
N VAL A 57 15.13 5.74 8.64
CA VAL A 57 14.10 5.15 7.78
C VAL A 57 14.66 3.91 7.10
N LYS A 58 13.88 2.84 7.14
CA LYS A 58 14.09 1.66 6.31
C LYS A 58 13.37 1.84 4.99
N ILE A 59 14.10 1.66 3.89
CA ILE A 59 13.52 1.60 2.54
C ILE A 59 13.65 0.16 2.05
N GLY A 60 12.53 -0.52 1.87
CA GLY A 60 12.51 -1.90 1.38
C GLY A 60 11.30 -2.18 0.50
N THR A 61 11.24 -3.36 -0.12
CA THR A 61 10.10 -3.77 -0.95
C THR A 61 9.36 -4.98 -0.40
N SER A 62 8.07 -5.11 -0.72
CA SER A 62 7.26 -6.28 -0.40
C SER A 62 6.06 -6.43 -1.34
N GLU A 63 5.75 -7.67 -1.69
CA GLU A 63 4.49 -8.07 -2.33
C GLU A 63 3.38 -8.38 -1.31
N GLN A 64 3.75 -8.55 -0.03
CA GLN A 64 2.84 -8.82 1.08
C GLN A 64 3.13 -7.83 2.24
N PRO A 65 2.90 -6.51 2.04
CA PRO A 65 3.31 -5.50 3.00
C PRO A 65 2.68 -5.69 4.39
N ARG A 66 1.40 -6.09 4.48
CA ARG A 66 0.74 -6.34 5.79
C ARG A 66 1.47 -7.42 6.60
N ARG A 67 1.83 -8.54 5.96
CA ARG A 67 2.55 -9.65 6.60
C ARG A 67 3.99 -9.25 6.94
N ARG A 68 4.68 -8.59 6.01
CA ARG A 68 6.08 -8.21 6.18
C ARG A 68 6.26 -7.19 7.31
N LEU A 69 5.43 -6.14 7.33
CA LEU A 69 5.57 -5.04 8.29
C LEU A 69 5.10 -5.42 9.70
N ALA A 70 4.15 -6.37 9.83
CA ALA A 70 3.79 -6.94 11.13
C ALA A 70 4.97 -7.68 11.81
N ALA A 71 5.93 -8.18 11.04
CA ALA A 71 7.11 -8.90 11.54
C ALA A 71 8.32 -7.98 11.81
N ILE A 72 8.24 -6.69 11.48
CA ILE A 72 9.34 -5.73 11.64
C ILE A 72 8.98 -4.80 12.79
N ARG A 73 9.87 -4.64 13.77
CA ARG A 73 9.71 -3.61 14.80
C ARG A 73 9.94 -2.23 14.19
N HIS A 74 9.00 -1.32 14.42
CA HIS A 74 9.02 0.04 13.88
C HIS A 74 8.13 0.98 14.68
N ASP A 75 8.36 2.27 14.50
CA ASP A 75 7.54 3.32 15.11
C ASP A 75 6.34 3.65 14.22
N GLU A 76 6.58 3.77 12.91
CA GLU A 76 5.57 4.26 11.96
C GLU A 76 5.85 3.75 10.53
N VAL A 77 4.79 3.44 9.79
CA VAL A 77 4.84 3.30 8.33
C VAL A 77 4.59 4.66 7.73
N LEU A 78 5.63 5.26 7.14
CA LEU A 78 5.59 6.64 6.67
C LEU A 78 4.87 6.74 5.32
N ALA A 79 5.23 5.89 4.36
CA ALA A 79 4.72 5.96 3.00
C ALA A 79 4.86 4.61 2.26
N PHE A 80 4.05 4.47 1.20
CA PHE A 80 4.23 3.44 0.17
C PHE A 80 4.39 4.08 -1.21
N GLU A 81 5.26 3.49 -2.02
CA GLU A 81 5.29 3.69 -3.46
C GLU A 81 4.92 2.38 -4.16
N ARG A 82 4.07 2.45 -5.18
CA ARG A 82 3.74 1.27 -5.98
C ARG A 82 4.96 0.91 -6.84
N GLY A 83 5.50 -0.30 -6.64
CA GLY A 83 6.71 -0.75 -7.32
C GLY A 83 7.42 -1.88 -6.57
N GLY A 84 8.26 -2.60 -7.30
CA GLY A 84 9.02 -3.73 -6.77
C GLY A 84 10.51 -3.43 -6.57
N ARG A 85 11.31 -4.50 -6.67
CA ARG A 85 12.77 -4.49 -6.45
C ARG A 85 13.54 -3.46 -7.29
N ALA A 86 13.09 -3.15 -8.51
CA ALA A 86 13.74 -2.15 -9.36
C ALA A 86 13.61 -0.73 -8.77
N LEU A 87 12.41 -0.35 -8.31
CA LEU A 87 12.17 0.94 -7.68
C LEU A 87 12.92 1.05 -6.35
N GLU A 88 12.92 -0.02 -5.56
CA GLU A 88 13.69 -0.07 -4.32
C GLU A 88 15.19 0.22 -4.55
N GLN A 89 15.79 -0.47 -5.53
CA GLN A 89 17.20 -0.23 -5.88
C GLN A 89 17.45 1.20 -6.37
N GLN A 90 16.51 1.78 -7.12
CA GLN A 90 16.58 3.18 -7.53
C GLN A 90 16.62 4.09 -6.30
N ARG A 91 15.70 3.92 -5.35
CA ARG A 91 15.67 4.71 -4.11
C ARG A 91 16.92 4.51 -3.26
N HIS A 92 17.48 3.30 -3.21
CA HIS A 92 18.75 3.05 -2.53
C HIS A 92 19.93 3.78 -3.17
N ARG A 93 19.93 3.94 -4.51
CA ARG A 93 20.97 4.70 -5.23
C ARG A 93 20.80 6.20 -5.01
N GLU A 94 19.56 6.68 -5.09
CA GLU A 94 19.21 8.08 -4.89
C GLU A 94 19.60 8.58 -3.49
N PHE A 95 19.27 7.81 -2.45
CA PHE A 95 19.58 8.14 -1.06
C PHE A 95 20.91 7.52 -0.57
N ALA A 96 21.81 7.14 -1.47
CA ALA A 96 23.05 6.45 -1.10
C ALA A 96 23.94 7.27 -0.15
N ALA A 97 23.93 8.60 -0.28
CA ALA A 97 24.74 9.50 0.55
C ALA A 97 24.38 9.48 2.04
N ILE A 98 23.15 9.10 2.38
CA ILE A 98 22.62 9.04 3.75
C ILE A 98 22.38 7.60 4.23
N ARG A 99 22.89 6.62 3.48
CA ARG A 99 22.72 5.20 3.80
C ARG A 99 23.67 4.81 4.93
N GLU A 100 23.11 4.31 6.01
CA GLU A 100 23.88 3.85 7.18
C GLU A 100 24.38 2.40 7.05
N GLY A 101 23.80 1.65 6.12
CA GLY A 101 24.11 0.24 5.87
C GLY A 101 22.85 -0.61 5.72
N GLY A 102 22.93 -1.68 4.93
CA GLY A 102 21.77 -2.51 4.62
C GLY A 102 20.66 -1.67 3.98
N GLU A 103 19.45 -1.71 4.53
CA GLU A 103 18.28 -0.97 4.03
C GLU A 103 17.95 0.27 4.88
N TRP A 104 18.87 0.74 5.72
CA TRP A 104 18.66 1.85 6.65
C TRP A 104 19.33 3.14 6.19
N PHE A 105 18.59 4.25 6.33
CA PHE A 105 18.94 5.59 5.87
C PHE A 105 18.65 6.61 6.98
N THR A 106 19.51 7.60 7.14
CA THR A 106 19.27 8.74 8.05
C THR A 106 18.05 9.52 7.58
N LEU A 107 17.14 9.91 8.48
CA LEU A 107 16.01 10.77 8.13
C LEU A 107 16.44 12.25 8.01
N ASP A 108 17.11 12.57 6.92
CA ASP A 108 17.51 13.93 6.58
C ASP A 108 16.38 14.72 5.87
N GLU A 109 16.70 15.93 5.43
CA GLU A 109 15.74 16.81 4.77
C GLU A 109 15.29 16.29 3.40
N ALA A 110 16.21 15.72 2.60
CA ALA A 110 15.90 15.21 1.27
C ALA A 110 14.95 14.01 1.33
N LEU A 111 15.23 13.05 2.23
CA LEU A 111 14.36 11.90 2.41
C LEU A 111 13.01 12.27 3.02
N ARG A 112 12.98 13.26 3.93
CA ARG A 112 11.73 13.79 4.48
C ARG A 112 10.87 14.42 3.39
N ALA A 113 11.44 15.29 2.56
CA ALA A 113 10.72 15.93 1.46
C ALA A 113 10.15 14.89 0.47
N HIS A 114 10.90 13.83 0.17
CA HIS A 114 10.41 12.73 -0.66
C HIS A 114 9.21 12.02 -0.02
N ILE A 115 9.30 11.67 1.26
CA ILE A 115 8.21 11.02 2.01
C ILE A 115 6.97 11.92 2.08
N ASP A 116 7.15 13.22 2.30
CA ASP A 116 6.05 14.18 2.34
C ASP A 116 5.36 14.32 0.99
N ALA A 117 6.11 14.27 -0.13
CA ALA A 117 5.53 14.24 -1.47
C ALA A 117 4.66 12.98 -1.69
N LEU A 118 5.10 11.82 -1.19
CA LEU A 118 4.29 10.59 -1.24
C LEU A 118 3.02 10.71 -0.39
N ARG A 119 3.13 11.29 0.81
CA ARG A 119 1.99 11.52 1.71
C ARG A 119 0.99 12.53 1.16
N ALA A 120 1.46 13.53 0.42
CA ALA A 120 0.59 14.48 -0.27
C ALA A 120 -0.25 13.78 -1.34
N ALA A 121 0.30 12.78 -2.03
CA ALA A 121 -0.43 11.96 -2.99
C ALA A 121 -1.39 10.96 -2.31
N ALA A 122 -1.00 10.43 -1.14
CA ALA A 122 -1.83 9.55 -0.33
C ALA A 122 -1.50 9.63 1.17
N SER A 123 -2.37 10.25 1.95
CA SER A 123 -2.14 10.53 3.37
C SER A 123 -2.05 9.27 4.24
N ASP A 124 -2.84 8.23 3.94
CA ASP A 124 -2.75 6.92 4.58
C ASP A 124 -2.19 5.88 3.58
N PRO A 125 -0.97 5.36 3.80
CA PRO A 125 -0.36 4.36 2.94
C PRO A 125 -1.21 3.10 2.77
N TRP A 126 -1.92 2.68 3.82
CA TRP A 126 -2.77 1.49 3.78
C TRP A 126 -4.05 1.72 2.99
N LEU A 127 -4.60 2.93 2.99
CA LEU A 127 -5.72 3.25 2.10
C LEU A 127 -5.29 3.26 0.64
N ALA A 128 -4.11 3.82 0.32
CA ALA A 128 -3.56 3.73 -1.04
C ALA A 128 -3.34 2.28 -1.48
N TYR A 129 -2.74 1.46 -0.61
CA TYR A 129 -2.56 0.04 -0.91
C TYR A 129 -3.88 -0.69 -1.14
N ASP A 130 -4.90 -0.45 -0.31
CA ASP A 130 -6.21 -1.05 -0.49
C ASP A 130 -6.87 -0.61 -1.81
N ARG A 131 -6.68 0.64 -2.25
CA ARG A 131 -7.11 1.14 -3.57
C ARG A 131 -6.44 0.39 -4.72
N TRP A 132 -5.11 0.29 -4.71
CA TRP A 132 -4.36 -0.42 -5.74
C TRP A 132 -4.73 -1.91 -5.81
N LEU A 133 -4.99 -2.52 -4.65
CA LEU A 133 -5.47 -3.90 -4.60
C LEU A 133 -6.85 -4.03 -5.25
N GLY A 134 -7.78 -3.11 -4.92
CA GLY A 134 -9.10 -3.07 -5.56
C GLY A 134 -9.04 -2.88 -7.08
N GLU A 135 -8.14 -2.01 -7.57
CA GLU A 135 -7.87 -1.84 -8.99
C GLU A 135 -7.34 -3.12 -9.64
N ALA A 136 -6.38 -3.79 -9.00
CA ALA A 136 -5.80 -5.01 -9.54
C ALA A 136 -6.84 -6.14 -9.66
N PHE A 137 -7.74 -6.26 -8.69
CA PHE A 137 -8.86 -7.21 -8.78
C PHE A 137 -9.83 -6.87 -9.91
N ARG A 138 -10.19 -5.59 -10.08
CA ARG A 138 -11.05 -5.18 -11.20
C ARG A 138 -10.42 -5.50 -12.54
N ASN A 139 -9.13 -5.20 -12.71
CA ASN A 139 -8.41 -5.49 -13.95
C ASN A 139 -8.28 -7.00 -14.25
N ALA A 140 -8.19 -7.84 -13.21
CA ALA A 140 -8.13 -9.29 -13.37
C ALA A 140 -9.51 -9.94 -13.64
N SER A 141 -10.60 -9.21 -13.39
CA SER A 141 -11.98 -9.68 -13.58
C SER A 141 -12.62 -9.16 -14.88
N SER A 142 -11.87 -8.39 -15.68
CA SER A 142 -12.29 -7.77 -16.95
C SER A 142 -11.85 -8.58 -18.17
#